data_AF-A0A3P1XC34-F1
#
_entry.id   AF-A0A3P1XC34-F1
#
_cell.length_a   1.000
_cell.length_b   1.000
_cell.length_c   1.000
_cell.angle_alpha   90.00
_cell.angle_beta   90.00
_cell.angle_gamma   90.00
#
_symmetry.space_group_name_H-M   'P 1'
#
loop_
_entity.id
_entity.type
_entity.pdbx_description
1 polymer ?
#
loop_
_entity_poly.entity_id
_entity_poly.type
_entity_poly.pdbx_seq_one_letter_code
_entity_poly.pdbx_strand_id
1 'polypeptide(L)'
;TEAHQINQANHRDLAARIKVFNRVEVSRNEPAHRYKSITSQQSIELTNMLIPSTPEFSDIETGELFTAVVNPQNPFDSGFQQYRNYLIHRLMFNYGLRVGEVQLLMKDCVGPTLPDSRGNIRFILIVQNLRDDVVDPRKQQPSLKTEHSQR
;
A
#
# COMPACT_ATOMS: atom_id res chain seq x y z
N THR A 1 30.19 14.98 17.22
CA THR A 1 29.53 15.89 18.19
C THR A 1 28.88 17.11 17.54
N GLU A 2 29.04 17.32 16.23
CA GLU A 2 28.36 18.38 15.46
C GLU A 2 27.10 17.87 14.74
N ALA A 3 27.18 16.67 14.13
CA ALA A 3 26.03 16.02 13.46
C ALA A 3 24.82 15.79 14.40
N HIS A 4 25.07 15.54 15.68
CA HIS A 4 24.00 15.39 16.67
C HIS A 4 23.29 16.72 16.96
N GLN A 5 24.03 17.83 16.97
CA GLN A 5 23.47 19.16 17.17
C GLN A 5 22.66 19.59 15.94
N ILE A 6 23.15 19.29 14.74
CA ILE A 6 22.42 19.54 13.48
C ILE A 6 21.11 18.72 13.44
N ASN A 7 21.16 17.44 13.81
CA ASN A 7 19.96 16.61 13.85
C ASN A 7 18.91 17.14 14.84
N GLN A 8 19.34 17.51 16.07
CA GLN A 8 18.43 18.12 17.05
C GLN A 8 17.87 19.47 16.58
N ALA A 9 18.68 20.30 15.93
CA ALA A 9 18.24 21.58 15.36
C ALA A 9 17.21 21.36 14.25
N ASN A 10 17.44 20.41 13.35
CA ASN A 10 16.50 20.05 12.29
C ASN A 10 15.17 19.53 12.85
N HIS A 11 15.21 18.67 13.88
CA HIS A 11 13.99 18.19 14.52
C HIS A 11 13.19 19.31 15.18
N ARG A 12 13.85 20.26 15.83
CA ARG A 12 13.20 21.43 16.41
C ARG A 12 12.58 22.34 15.36
N ASP A 13 13.30 22.61 14.26
CA ASP A 13 12.78 23.43 13.16
C ASP A 13 11.58 22.76 12.49
N LEU A 14 11.65 21.44 12.25
CA LEU A 14 10.54 20.67 11.68
C LEU A 14 9.30 20.72 12.59
N ALA A 15 9.48 20.50 13.90
CA ALA A 15 8.39 20.57 14.88
C ALA A 15 7.76 21.97 14.94
N ALA A 16 8.57 23.03 14.85
CA ALA A 16 8.08 24.41 14.80
C ALA A 16 7.27 24.67 13.53
N ARG A 17 7.77 24.24 12.36
CA ARG A 17 7.05 24.37 11.08
C ARG A 17 5.74 23.61 11.06
N ILE A 18 5.70 22.39 11.60
CA ILE A 18 4.47 21.60 11.74
C ILE A 18 3.44 22.34 12.60
N LYS A 19 3.88 22.95 13.71
CA LYS A 19 3.00 23.74 14.59
C LYS A 19 2.44 24.97 13.89
N VAL A 20 3.23 25.63 13.04
CA VAL A 20 2.76 26.75 12.21
C VAL A 20 1.76 26.27 11.18
N PHE A 21 2.04 25.16 10.49
CA PHE A 21 1.14 24.57 9.50
C PHE A 21 -0.22 24.17 10.11
N ASN A 22 -0.20 23.58 11.31
CA ASN A 22 -1.42 23.18 12.02
C ASN A 22 -2.25 24.38 12.51
N ARG A 23 -1.64 25.58 12.65
CA ARG A 23 -2.33 26.83 13.01
C ARG A 23 -2.93 27.55 11.81
N VAL A 24 -2.55 27.18 10.60
CA VAL A 24 -3.24 27.66 9.40
C VAL A 24 -4.59 26.97 9.39
N GLU A 25 -5.59 27.61 9.99
CA GLU A 25 -6.97 27.17 9.85
C GLU A 25 -7.31 27.17 8.36
N VAL A 26 -7.56 25.99 7.82
CA VAL A 26 -8.02 25.83 6.45
C VAL A 26 -9.38 26.52 6.36
N SER A 27 -9.50 27.49 5.44
CA SER A 27 -10.72 28.25 5.18
C SER A 27 -11.96 27.35 5.25
N ARG A 28 -12.91 27.68 6.14
CA ARG A 28 -14.18 26.94 6.30
C ARG A 28 -15.08 27.03 5.07
N ASN A 29 -14.72 27.84 4.07
CA ASN A 29 -15.46 28.08 2.84
C ASN A 29 -14.84 27.42 1.59
N GLU A 30 -13.83 26.56 1.73
CA GLU A 30 -13.32 25.78 0.59
C GLU A 30 -14.23 24.59 0.27
N PRO A 31 -14.49 24.28 -1.02
CA PRO A 31 -15.32 23.15 -1.41
C PRO A 31 -14.76 21.85 -0.82
N ALA A 32 -15.65 20.94 -0.42
CA ALA A 32 -15.37 19.65 0.22
C ALA A 32 -14.43 18.69 -0.57
N HIS A 33 -13.95 19.12 -1.74
CA HIS A 33 -13.08 18.37 -2.65
C HIS A 33 -11.57 18.59 -2.44
N ARG A 34 -11.14 19.26 -1.37
CA ARG A 34 -9.71 19.21 -1.00
C ARG A 34 -9.45 17.81 -0.43
N TYR A 35 -8.80 16.94 -1.19
CA TYR A 35 -8.44 15.57 -0.79
C TYR A 35 -7.82 15.58 0.62
N LYS A 36 -8.62 15.24 1.63
CA LYS A 36 -8.13 15.04 3.00
C LYS A 36 -7.69 13.60 3.11
N SER A 37 -6.51 13.38 3.68
CA SER A 37 -6.11 12.04 4.11
C SER A 37 -7.18 11.47 5.03
N ILE A 38 -7.37 10.15 4.98
CA ILE A 38 -8.30 9.47 5.90
C ILE A 38 -7.86 9.71 7.35
N THR A 39 -8.83 9.89 8.23
CA THR A 39 -8.57 9.96 9.67
C THR A 39 -8.11 8.61 10.21
N SER A 40 -7.49 8.58 11.39
CA SER A 40 -7.08 7.33 12.04
C SER A 40 -8.26 6.38 12.27
N GLN A 41 -9.43 6.91 12.64
CA GLN A 41 -10.63 6.10 12.83
C GLN A 41 -11.11 5.47 11.50
N GLN A 42 -11.18 6.27 10.44
CA GLN A 42 -11.53 5.77 9.10
C GLN A 42 -10.54 4.73 8.59
N SER A 43 -9.24 4.88 8.91
CA SER A 43 -8.22 3.90 8.56
C SER A 43 -8.45 2.55 9.26
N ILE A 44 -8.83 2.57 10.54
CA ILE A 44 -9.17 1.36 11.30
C ILE A 44 -10.41 0.69 10.70
N GLU A 45 -11.47 1.45 10.47
CA GLU A 45 -12.72 0.94 9.90
C GLU A 45 -12.51 0.34 8.51
N LEU A 46 -11.79 1.06 7.64
CA LEU A 46 -11.45 0.58 6.29
C LEU A 46 -10.58 -0.69 6.35
N THR A 47 -9.63 -0.75 7.29
CA THR A 47 -8.80 -1.94 7.47
C THR A 47 -9.64 -3.12 7.90
N ASN A 48 -10.51 -2.96 8.91
CA ASN A 48 -11.40 -4.03 9.39
C ASN A 48 -12.34 -4.53 8.29
N MET A 49 -12.89 -3.61 7.49
CA MET A 49 -13.73 -3.94 6.34
C MET A 49 -12.98 -4.77 5.29
N LEU A 50 -11.69 -4.49 5.05
CA LEU A 50 -10.91 -5.17 4.01
C LEU A 50 -10.23 -6.47 4.47
N ILE A 51 -10.24 -6.81 5.77
CA ILE A 51 -9.66 -8.07 6.25
C ILE A 51 -10.32 -9.26 5.51
N PRO A 52 -9.57 -10.16 4.86
CA PRO A 52 -10.13 -11.32 4.21
C PRO A 52 -10.71 -12.32 5.21
N SER A 53 -11.77 -13.00 4.81
CA SER A 53 -12.23 -14.21 5.47
C SER A 53 -11.17 -15.30 5.32
N THR A 54 -10.89 -16.01 6.40
CA THR A 54 -9.87 -17.06 6.43
C THR A 54 -10.56 -18.42 6.31
N PRO A 55 -10.21 -19.25 5.31
CA PRO A 55 -10.75 -20.60 5.19
C PRO A 55 -10.23 -21.49 6.32
N GLU A 56 -10.88 -22.63 6.52
CA GLU A 56 -10.34 -23.66 7.42
C GLU A 56 -9.05 -24.24 6.83
N PHE A 57 -8.01 -24.38 7.66
CA PHE A 57 -6.76 -25.04 7.28
C PHE A 57 -6.09 -25.70 8.49
N SER A 58 -5.28 -26.71 8.23
CA SER A 58 -4.41 -27.31 9.24
C SER A 58 -2.98 -26.83 9.04
N ASP A 59 -2.32 -26.45 10.12
CA ASP A 59 -0.90 -26.13 10.09
C ASP A 59 -0.09 -27.42 9.89
N ILE A 60 0.85 -27.39 8.94
CA ILE A 60 1.59 -28.57 8.49
C ILE A 60 2.64 -29.00 9.53
N GLU A 61 3.17 -28.06 10.30
CA GLU A 61 4.26 -28.32 11.26
C GLU A 61 3.70 -28.73 12.63
N THR A 62 2.60 -28.12 13.05
CA THR A 62 2.00 -28.30 14.39
C THR A 62 0.78 -29.22 14.38
N GLY A 63 0.15 -29.43 13.22
CA GLY A 63 -1.09 -30.21 13.09
C GLY A 63 -2.32 -29.52 13.68
N GLU A 64 -2.22 -28.26 14.11
CA GLU A 64 -3.33 -27.49 14.67
C GLU A 64 -4.37 -27.17 13.58
N LEU A 65 -5.66 -27.38 13.90
CA LEU A 65 -6.77 -27.04 13.02
C LEU A 65 -7.22 -25.60 13.28
N PHE A 66 -7.09 -24.74 12.28
CA PHE A 66 -7.63 -23.40 12.28
C PHE A 66 -9.00 -23.39 11.61
N THR A 67 -10.04 -23.15 12.40
CA THR A 67 -11.43 -23.07 11.91
C THR A 67 -11.63 -21.86 11.01
N ALA A 68 -12.55 -21.97 10.04
CA ALA A 68 -12.89 -20.86 9.17
C ALA A 68 -13.39 -19.63 9.95
N VAL A 69 -12.90 -18.45 9.57
CA VAL A 69 -13.32 -17.15 10.13
C VAL A 69 -13.87 -16.29 9.01
N VAL A 70 -15.17 -16.01 9.05
CA VAL A 70 -15.85 -15.16 8.06
C VAL A 70 -15.83 -13.71 8.51
N ASN A 71 -15.41 -12.79 7.64
CA ASN A 71 -15.54 -11.36 7.88
C ASN A 71 -16.85 -10.83 7.25
N PRO A 72 -17.89 -10.54 8.06
CA PRO A 72 -19.17 -10.06 7.54
C PRO A 72 -19.12 -8.62 7.02
N GLN A 73 -18.06 -7.86 7.33
CA GLN A 73 -17.90 -6.49 6.86
C GLN A 73 -17.24 -6.40 5.49
N ASN A 74 -16.62 -7.49 5.01
CA ASN A 74 -15.94 -7.49 3.74
C ASN A 74 -16.95 -7.50 2.58
N PRO A 75 -16.97 -6.47 1.71
CA PRO A 75 -17.98 -6.34 0.67
C PRO A 75 -17.73 -7.26 -0.55
N PHE A 76 -16.63 -8.02 -0.58
CA PHE A 76 -16.30 -8.90 -1.69
C PHE A 76 -16.61 -10.35 -1.36
N ASP A 77 -17.35 -11.05 -2.22
CA ASP A 77 -17.78 -12.42 -1.95
C ASP A 77 -16.64 -13.44 -2.10
N SER A 78 -15.77 -13.28 -3.11
CA SER A 78 -14.72 -14.28 -3.38
C SER A 78 -13.47 -14.03 -2.55
N GLY A 79 -12.91 -15.10 -1.95
CA GLY A 79 -11.65 -15.02 -1.22
C GLY A 79 -10.52 -14.42 -2.04
N PHE A 80 -10.43 -14.75 -3.34
CA PHE A 80 -9.45 -14.14 -4.24
C PHE A 80 -9.57 -12.61 -4.30
N GLN A 81 -10.77 -12.06 -4.48
CA GLN A 81 -10.98 -10.61 -4.49
C GLN A 81 -10.67 -9.99 -3.13
N GLN A 82 -11.09 -10.63 -2.03
CA GLN A 82 -10.80 -10.16 -0.67
C GLN A 82 -9.29 -10.05 -0.44
N TYR A 83 -8.52 -11.11 -0.67
CA TYR A 83 -7.06 -11.11 -0.52
C TYR A 83 -6.38 -10.12 -1.46
N ARG A 84 -6.77 -10.08 -2.74
CA ARG A 84 -6.23 -9.14 -3.73
C ARG A 84 -6.42 -7.69 -3.26
N ASN A 85 -7.63 -7.31 -2.88
CA ASN A 85 -7.97 -5.93 -2.51
C ASN A 85 -7.34 -5.55 -1.16
N TYR A 86 -7.29 -6.50 -0.21
CA TYR A 86 -6.57 -6.33 1.05
C TYR A 86 -5.09 -6.03 0.82
N LEU A 87 -4.40 -6.81 -0.02
CA LEU A 87 -2.99 -6.61 -0.33
C LEU A 87 -2.74 -5.29 -1.05
N ILE A 88 -3.55 -4.95 -2.05
CA ILE A 88 -3.47 -3.66 -2.75
C ILE A 88 -3.57 -2.50 -1.75
N HIS A 89 -4.58 -2.52 -0.88
CA HIS A 89 -4.76 -1.48 0.13
C HIS A 89 -3.57 -1.40 1.09
N ARG A 90 -3.08 -2.54 1.59
CA ARG A 90 -1.93 -2.61 2.50
C ARG A 90 -0.67 -2.02 1.85
N LEU A 91 -0.45 -2.30 0.57
CA LEU A 91 0.67 -1.80 -0.21
C LEU A 91 0.57 -0.30 -0.46
N MET A 92 -0.61 0.19 -0.86
CA MET A 92 -0.82 1.63 -1.06
C MET A 92 -0.70 2.42 0.24
N PHE A 93 -1.28 1.92 1.34
CA PHE A 93 -1.33 2.65 2.60
C PHE A 93 -0.01 2.60 3.37
N ASN A 94 0.63 1.44 3.49
CA ASN A 94 1.86 1.29 4.29
C ASN A 94 3.12 1.71 3.54
N TYR A 95 3.17 1.50 2.22
CA TYR A 95 4.34 1.82 1.39
C TYR A 95 4.14 3.06 0.53
N GLY A 96 2.97 3.69 0.55
CA GLY A 96 2.68 4.91 -0.22
C GLY A 96 2.59 4.69 -1.73
N LEU A 97 2.43 3.44 -2.17
CA LEU A 97 2.39 3.12 -3.60
C LEU A 97 1.14 3.71 -4.26
N ARG A 98 1.31 4.23 -5.46
CA ARG A 98 0.20 4.64 -6.32
C ARG A 98 -0.47 3.42 -6.93
N VAL A 99 -1.74 3.55 -7.32
CA VAL A 99 -2.51 2.46 -7.93
C VAL A 99 -1.80 1.84 -9.14
N GLY A 100 -1.17 2.66 -9.98
CA GLY A 100 -0.41 2.18 -11.14
C GLY A 100 0.85 1.39 -10.75
N GLU A 101 1.56 1.82 -9.71
CA GLU A 101 2.77 1.12 -9.22
C GLU A 101 2.39 -0.24 -8.65
N VAL A 102 1.31 -0.32 -7.85
CA VAL A 102 0.80 -1.60 -7.34
C VAL A 102 0.40 -2.54 -8.46
N GLN A 103 -0.24 -2.01 -9.51
CA GLN A 103 -0.63 -2.81 -10.67
C GLN A 103 0.55 -3.35 -11.46
N LEU A 104 1.73 -2.71 -11.38
CA LEU A 104 2.94 -3.12 -12.08
C LEU A 104 3.80 -4.11 -11.28
N LEU A 105 3.55 -4.29 -9.99
CA LEU A 105 4.31 -5.20 -9.13
C LEU A 105 4.36 -6.61 -9.72
N MET A 106 5.56 -7.17 -9.69
CA MET A 106 5.89 -8.53 -10.10
C MET A 106 6.47 -9.29 -8.92
N LYS A 107 6.61 -10.62 -9.04
CA LYS A 107 7.10 -11.47 -7.94
C LYS A 107 8.56 -11.16 -7.58
N ASP A 108 9.36 -10.75 -8.55
CA ASP A 108 10.76 -10.34 -8.39
C ASP A 108 10.93 -8.99 -7.69
N CYS A 109 9.85 -8.22 -7.52
CA CYS A 109 9.87 -7.01 -6.69
C CYS A 109 10.05 -7.34 -5.19
N VAL A 110 9.84 -8.57 -4.74
CA VAL A 110 10.09 -8.97 -3.34
C VAL A 110 11.38 -9.79 -3.28
N GLY A 111 12.39 -9.27 -2.58
CA GLY A 111 13.72 -9.87 -2.54
C GLY A 111 14.34 -9.85 -1.14
N PRO A 112 15.28 -10.77 -0.85
CA PRO A 112 16.03 -10.75 0.40
C PRO A 112 17.05 -9.61 0.41
N THR A 113 17.32 -9.07 1.60
CA THR A 113 18.47 -8.21 1.86
C THR A 113 19.74 -9.04 1.96
N LEU A 114 20.89 -8.38 1.90
CA LEU A 114 22.11 -8.98 2.40
C LEU A 114 21.95 -9.35 3.89
N PRO A 115 22.58 -10.44 4.36
CA PRO A 115 22.54 -10.80 5.78
C PRO A 115 23.11 -9.65 6.62
N ASP A 116 22.46 -9.35 7.74
CA ASP A 116 23.02 -8.42 8.73
C ASP A 116 24.27 -9.03 9.41
N SER A 117 24.93 -8.26 10.28
CA SER A 117 26.09 -8.73 11.04
C SER A 117 25.80 -9.92 11.97
N ARG A 118 24.53 -10.30 12.15
CA ARG A 118 24.07 -11.48 12.90
C ARG A 118 23.57 -12.60 11.98
N GLY A 119 23.69 -12.44 10.67
CA GLY A 119 23.24 -13.41 9.67
C GLY A 119 21.74 -13.36 9.36
N ASN A 120 20.98 -12.42 9.91
CA ASN A 120 19.53 -12.35 9.65
C ASN A 120 19.26 -11.77 8.26
N ILE A 121 18.38 -12.44 7.52
CA ILE A 121 17.90 -12.01 6.21
C ILE A 121 16.53 -11.38 6.40
N ARG A 122 16.33 -10.18 5.84
CA ARG A 122 15.03 -9.52 5.79
C ARG A 122 14.53 -9.53 4.35
N PHE A 123 13.22 -9.49 4.16
CA PHE A 123 12.65 -9.28 2.83
C PHE A 123 12.26 -7.82 2.64
N ILE A 124 12.57 -7.28 1.47
CA ILE A 124 12.25 -5.92 1.08
C ILE A 124 11.46 -5.93 -0.22
N LEU A 125 10.55 -4.96 -0.34
CA LEU A 125 9.85 -4.67 -1.58
C LEU A 125 10.65 -3.62 -2.35
N ILE A 126 11.17 -4.01 -3.51
CA ILE A 126 11.90 -3.16 -4.44
C ILE A 126 10.99 -2.93 -5.65
N VAL A 127 10.39 -1.76 -5.71
CA VAL A 127 9.58 -1.35 -6.86
C VAL A 127 10.52 -0.93 -7.97
N GLN A 128 10.55 -1.70 -9.06
CA GLN A 128 11.32 -1.39 -10.25
C GLN A 128 10.37 -1.23 -11.44
N ASN A 129 10.72 -0.34 -12.36
CA ASN A 129 10.05 -0.32 -13.65
C ASN A 129 10.35 -1.63 -14.39
N LEU A 130 9.45 -2.03 -15.28
CA LEU A 130 9.76 -3.09 -16.24
C LEU A 130 11.02 -2.70 -17.01
N ARG A 131 11.91 -3.68 -17.20
CA ARG A 131 13.03 -3.51 -18.12
C ARG A 131 12.50 -3.39 -19.55
N ASP A 132 13.16 -2.60 -20.38
CA ASP A 132 12.70 -2.29 -21.75
C ASP A 132 12.55 -3.54 -22.64
N ASP A 133 13.23 -4.64 -22.30
CA ASP A 133 13.21 -5.92 -23.00
C ASP A 133 12.08 -6.87 -22.56
N VAL A 134 11.33 -6.54 -21.50
CA VAL A 134 10.24 -7.38 -21.00
C VAL A 134 8.91 -7.00 -21.64
N VAL A 135 8.27 -7.96 -22.30
CA VAL A 135 6.91 -7.79 -22.85
C VAL A 135 5.91 -7.90 -21.71
N ASP A 136 5.28 -6.78 -21.30
CA ASP A 136 4.21 -6.80 -20.30
C ASP A 136 2.95 -7.48 -20.87
N PRO A 137 2.50 -8.64 -20.33
CA PRO A 137 1.29 -9.31 -20.79
C PRO A 137 0.01 -8.50 -20.50
N ARG A 138 0.09 -7.46 -19.65
CA ARG A 138 -1.00 -6.53 -19.35
C ARG A 138 -1.01 -5.30 -20.26
N LYS A 139 -0.07 -5.17 -21.20
CA LYS A 139 0.02 -4.04 -22.13
C LYS A 139 -1.16 -4.04 -23.10
N GLN A 140 -2.30 -3.54 -22.64
CA GLN A 140 -3.38 -3.14 -23.54
C GLN A 140 -3.02 -1.77 -24.10
N GLN A 141 -2.66 -1.72 -25.38
CA GLN A 141 -2.59 -0.42 -26.05
C GLN A 141 -4.00 0.19 -26.05
N PRO A 142 -4.15 1.47 -25.68
CA PRO A 142 -5.43 2.15 -25.82
C PRO A 142 -5.81 2.15 -27.32
N SER A 143 -6.82 1.36 -27.66
CA SER A 143 -7.39 1.29 -28.99
C SER A 143 -8.41 2.42 -29.13
N LEU A 144 -8.00 3.56 -29.69
CA LEU A 144 -8.88 4.67 -30.11
C LEU A 144 -9.59 4.34 -31.44
N LYS A 145 -10.13 3.13 -31.60
CA LYS A 145 -10.97 2.80 -32.75
C LYS A 145 -12.42 2.73 -32.31
N THR A 146 -13.12 3.84 -32.51
CA THR A 146 -14.58 3.83 -32.60
C THR A 146 -14.99 3.36 -34.00
N GLU A 147 -16.19 2.80 -34.11
CA GLU A 147 -16.85 2.33 -35.34
C GLU A 147 -16.84 3.32 -36.52
N HIS A 148 -16.63 4.61 -36.27
CA HIS A 148 -16.54 5.67 -37.29
C HIS A 148 -15.13 6.01 -37.78
N SER A 149 -14.08 5.32 -37.32
CA SER A 149 -12.70 5.61 -37.71
C SER A 149 -12.36 4.98 -39.09
N GLN A 150 -12.60 5.68 -40.19
CA GLN A 150 -12.09 5.32 -41.53
C GLN A 150 -10.76 6.01 -41.86
N ARG A 151 -9.90 5.32 -42.61
CA ARG A 151 -8.57 5.78 -43.06
C ARG A 151 -8.64 6.61 -44.33
#